data_AF-A0A0D2JXK3-F1
#
_entry.id   AF-A0A0D2JXK3-F1
#
_cell.length_a   1.000
_cell.length_b   1.000
_cell.length_c   1.000
_cell.angle_alpha   90.00
_cell.angle_beta   90.00
_cell.angle_gamma   90.00
#
_symmetry.space_group_name_H-M   'P 1'
#
loop_
_entity.id
_entity.type
_entity.pdbx_description
1 polymer ?
#
loop_
_entity_poly.entity_id
_entity_poly.type
_entity_poly.pdbx_seq_one_letter_code
_entity_poly.pdbx_strand_id
1 'polypeptide(L)'
;MAATLAKYPHIGKVVPAMGYSPAQVSDLEATLNAVPADVIVVGTPTDLTLVMHHLNKPAVLVTYGIAPKEQGAPQLREALQNFMGALVPARA
;
A
#
# COMPACT_ATOMS: atom_id res chain seq x y z
N MET A 1 8.23 2.58 -16.70
CA MET A 1 8.03 1.29 -16.00
C MET A 1 8.37 0.07 -16.86
N ALA A 2 7.99 0.01 -18.14
CA ALA A 2 8.21 -1.15 -19.02
C ALA A 2 9.68 -1.61 -19.15
N ALA A 3 10.63 -0.66 -19.26
CA ALA A 3 12.05 -0.98 -19.36
C ALA A 3 12.59 -1.75 -18.14
N THR A 4 12.10 -1.45 -16.94
CA THR A 4 12.46 -2.18 -15.71
C THR A 4 11.96 -3.62 -15.76
N LEU A 5 10.69 -3.83 -16.10
CA LEU A 5 10.12 -5.19 -16.18
C LEU A 5 10.83 -6.04 -17.23
N ALA A 6 11.20 -5.44 -18.37
CA ALA A 6 12.01 -6.11 -19.39
C ALA A 6 13.41 -6.49 -18.88
N LYS A 7 14.04 -5.63 -18.06
CA LYS A 7 15.35 -5.90 -17.45
C LYS A 7 15.28 -6.99 -16.36
N TYR A 8 14.16 -7.09 -15.64
CA TYR A 8 13.98 -8.01 -14.51
C TYR A 8 12.76 -8.91 -14.70
N PRO A 9 12.73 -9.82 -15.68
CA PRO A 9 11.53 -10.59 -16.01
C PRO A 9 11.04 -11.51 -14.89
N HIS A 10 11.91 -11.88 -13.94
CA HIS A 10 11.60 -12.79 -12.84
C HIS A 10 10.74 -12.18 -11.73
N ILE A 11 10.61 -10.84 -11.67
CA ILE A 11 9.82 -10.17 -10.61
C ILE A 11 8.30 -10.35 -10.80
N GLY A 12 7.88 -10.79 -12.00
CA GLY A 12 6.50 -11.12 -12.29
C GLY A 12 5.57 -9.90 -12.27
N LYS A 13 4.35 -10.08 -11.75
CA LYS A 13 3.27 -9.09 -11.76
C LYS A 13 3.39 -8.13 -10.58
N VAL A 14 4.43 -7.30 -10.59
CA VAL A 14 4.65 -6.26 -9.59
C VAL A 14 4.72 -4.88 -10.24
N VAL A 15 4.43 -3.84 -9.44
CA VAL A 15 4.67 -2.44 -9.82
C VAL A 15 6.05 -2.04 -9.26
N PRO A 16 7.09 -1.88 -10.10
CA PRO A 16 8.44 -1.64 -9.59
C PRO A 16 8.61 -0.19 -9.10
N ALA A 17 8.94 0.00 -7.82
CA ALA A 17 9.29 1.31 -7.27
C ALA A 17 10.76 1.64 -7.57
N MET A 18 11.01 2.37 -8.66
CA MET A 18 12.38 2.71 -9.12
C MET A 18 13.00 3.91 -8.41
N GLY A 19 12.19 4.66 -7.67
CA GLY A 19 12.54 5.94 -7.05
C GLY A 19 11.40 6.96 -7.21
N TYR A 20 11.61 8.17 -6.71
CA TYR A 20 10.58 9.21 -6.63
C TYR A 20 11.02 10.55 -7.27
N SER A 21 11.94 10.51 -8.25
CA SER A 21 12.13 11.67 -9.12
C SER A 21 10.86 11.97 -9.92
N PRO A 22 10.65 13.21 -10.42
CA PRO A 22 9.42 13.58 -11.13
C PRO A 22 9.04 12.62 -12.27
N ALA A 23 10.03 12.18 -13.07
CA ALA A 23 9.80 11.24 -14.15
C ALA A 23 9.38 9.84 -13.64
N GLN A 24 9.97 9.37 -12.54
CA GLN A 24 9.64 8.07 -11.95
C GLN A 24 8.26 8.07 -11.30
N VAL A 25 7.87 9.18 -10.65
CA VAL A 25 6.52 9.36 -10.10
C VAL A 25 5.49 9.33 -11.22
N SER A 26 5.70 10.10 -12.30
CA SER A 26 4.78 10.13 -13.44
C SER A 26 4.59 8.73 -14.06
N ASP A 27 5.68 7.98 -14.21
CA ASP A 27 5.67 6.59 -14.68
C ASP A 27 4.87 5.65 -13.75
N LEU A 28 5.01 5.83 -12.43
CA LEU A 28 4.27 5.08 -11.42
C LEU A 28 2.77 5.41 -11.49
N GLU A 29 2.41 6.69 -11.52
CA GLU A 29 1.03 7.15 -11.62
C GLU A 29 0.34 6.65 -12.89
N ALA A 30 1.00 6.76 -14.05
CA ALA A 30 0.48 6.24 -15.32
C ALA A 30 0.20 4.73 -15.24
N THR A 31 1.11 3.99 -14.60
CA THR A 31 0.96 2.54 -14.39
C THR A 31 -0.24 2.24 -13.48
N LEU A 32 -0.35 2.91 -12.34
CA LEU A 32 -1.44 2.72 -11.39
C LEU A 32 -2.80 3.12 -12.00
N ASN A 33 -2.85 4.21 -12.77
CA ASN A 33 -4.05 4.69 -13.45
C ASN A 33 -4.52 3.74 -14.56
N ALA A 34 -3.63 3.00 -15.21
CA ALA A 34 -3.97 2.02 -16.25
C ALA A 34 -4.53 0.68 -15.71
N VAL A 35 -4.26 0.33 -14.45
CA VAL A 35 -4.74 -0.94 -13.86
C VAL A 35 -6.27 -0.90 -13.69
N PRO A 36 -7.06 -1.89 -14.16
CA PRO A 36 -8.51 -1.92 -13.94
C PRO A 36 -8.83 -2.31 -12.49
N ALA A 37 -8.71 -1.36 -11.57
CA ALA A 37 -8.96 -1.51 -10.14
C ALA A 37 -9.72 -0.30 -9.59
N ASP A 38 -10.57 -0.56 -8.59
CA ASP A 38 -11.41 0.47 -7.95
C ASP A 38 -10.66 1.27 -6.88
N VAL A 39 -9.66 0.68 -6.24
CA VAL A 39 -8.88 1.24 -5.12
C VAL A 39 -7.41 0.85 -5.23
N ILE A 40 -6.52 1.75 -4.82
CA ILE A 40 -5.10 1.49 -4.60
C ILE A 40 -4.84 1.34 -3.10
N VAL A 41 -4.33 0.19 -2.67
CA VAL A 41 -3.92 -0.04 -1.28
C VAL A 41 -2.42 0.24 -1.14
N VAL A 42 -2.07 1.29 -0.40
CA VAL A 42 -0.69 1.67 -0.13
C VAL A 42 -0.26 0.95 1.15
N GLY A 43 0.38 -0.21 0.97
CA GLY A 43 0.90 -1.04 2.07
C GLY A 43 2.38 -0.77 2.40
N THR A 44 2.88 0.43 2.11
CA THR A 44 4.29 0.80 2.36
C THR A 44 4.45 1.47 3.73
N PRO A 45 5.59 1.32 4.42
CA PRO A 45 5.83 2.02 5.69
C PRO A 45 5.75 3.54 5.58
N THR A 46 6.04 4.08 4.40
CA THR A 46 5.91 5.51 4.08
C THR A 46 4.69 5.73 3.21
N ASP A 47 3.98 6.83 3.43
CA ASP A 47 2.85 7.21 2.60
C ASP A 47 3.30 7.73 1.23
N LEU A 48 3.21 6.88 0.21
CA LEU A 48 3.55 7.25 -1.16
C LEU A 48 2.54 8.19 -1.81
N THR A 49 1.34 8.35 -1.23
CA THR A 49 0.36 9.32 -1.75
C THR A 49 0.87 10.76 -1.63
N LEU A 50 1.84 11.01 -0.73
CA LEU A 50 2.49 12.31 -0.57
C LEU A 50 3.30 12.75 -1.80
N VAL A 51 3.72 11.82 -2.65
CA VAL A 51 4.48 12.12 -3.88
C VAL A 51 3.67 11.90 -5.16
N MET A 52 2.54 11.19 -5.09
CA MET A 52 1.66 10.90 -6.23
C MET A 52 0.45 11.84 -6.22
N HIS A 53 0.51 12.90 -7.02
CA HIS A 53 -0.51 13.97 -7.04
C HIS A 53 -1.59 13.78 -8.11
N HIS A 54 -1.43 12.82 -9.04
CA HIS A 54 -2.27 12.66 -10.23
C HIS A 54 -2.89 11.24 -10.36
N LEU A 55 -3.26 10.63 -9.24
CA LEU A 55 -4.03 9.38 -9.25
C LEU A 55 -5.50 9.63 -9.59
N ASN A 56 -6.06 8.82 -10.49
CA ASN A 56 -7.48 8.85 -10.86
C ASN A 56 -8.34 7.89 -10.05
N LYS A 57 -7.75 7.28 -9.01
CA LYS A 57 -8.38 6.30 -8.12
C LYS A 57 -8.10 6.68 -6.67
N PRO A 58 -9.03 6.35 -5.75
CA PRO A 58 -8.77 6.47 -4.33
C PRO A 58 -7.58 5.59 -3.93
N ALA A 59 -6.62 6.20 -3.23
CA ALA A 59 -5.48 5.53 -2.62
C ALA A 59 -5.62 5.55 -1.10
N VAL A 60 -5.47 4.39 -0.47
CA VAL A 60 -5.65 4.22 0.98
C VAL A 60 -4.37 3.66 1.58
N LEU A 61 -3.75 4.42 2.49
CA LEU A 61 -2.65 3.94 3.31
C LEU A 61 -3.18 2.92 4.32
N VAL A 62 -2.58 1.73 4.32
CA VAL A 62 -2.88 0.68 5.30
C VAL A 62 -1.65 0.38 6.13
N THR A 63 -1.87 0.10 7.41
CA THR A 63 -0.83 -0.39 8.31
C THR A 63 -0.89 -1.90 8.39
N TYR A 64 0.25 -2.51 8.65
CA TYR A 64 0.36 -3.94 8.88
C TYR A 64 1.24 -4.19 10.09
N GLY A 65 0.93 -5.26 10.82
CA GLY A 65 1.71 -5.74 11.96
C GLY A 65 2.20 -7.15 11.70
N ILE A 66 3.44 -7.44 12.13
CA ILE A 66 3.95 -8.80 12.19
C ILE A 66 3.92 -9.21 13.66
N ALA A 67 3.24 -10.31 13.95
CA ALA A 67 3.17 -10.87 15.30
C ALA A 67 3.73 -12.31 15.30
N PRO A 68 4.56 -12.68 16.30
CA PRO A 68 5.01 -14.06 16.45
C PRO A 68 3.81 -15.01 16.60
N LYS A 69 3.93 -16.25 16.11
CA LYS A 69 2.89 -17.28 16.33
C LYS A 69 2.90 -17.85 17.76
N GLU A 70 3.81 -17.39 18.60
CA GLU A 70 4.04 -17.92 19.95
C GLU A 70 3.10 -17.30 20.99
N GLN A 71 2.99 -17.96 22.15
CA GLN A 71 2.12 -17.57 23.26
C GLN A 71 2.49 -16.16 23.76
N GLY A 72 1.73 -15.14 23.32
CA GLY A 72 1.93 -13.73 23.72
C GLY A 72 1.52 -12.71 22.65
N ALA A 73 1.42 -13.12 21.38
CA ALA A 73 0.84 -12.26 20.36
C ALA A 73 -0.69 -12.18 20.50
N PRO A 74 -1.30 -10.99 20.35
CA PRO A 74 -2.75 -10.90 20.26
C PRO A 74 -3.19 -11.74 19.07
N GLN A 75 -4.11 -12.66 19.32
CA GLN A 75 -4.74 -13.40 18.24
C GLN A 75 -5.40 -12.39 17.28
N LEU A 76 -5.58 -12.75 16.01
CA LEU A 76 -6.21 -11.86 15.03
C LEU A 76 -7.49 -11.21 15.57
N ARG A 77 -8.28 -11.95 16.35
CA ARG A 77 -9.47 -11.46 17.03
C ARG A 77 -9.21 -10.27 17.97
N GLU A 78 -8.17 -10.35 18.79
CA GLU A 78 -7.81 -9.31 19.76
C GLU A 78 -7.21 -8.08 19.06
N ALA A 79 -6.38 -8.30 18.04
CA ALA A 79 -5.87 -7.22 17.20
C ALA A 79 -7.02 -6.45 16.50
N LEU A 80 -8.04 -7.17 16.01
CA LEU A 80 -9.25 -6.57 15.43
C LEU A 80 -10.09 -5.82 16.48
N GLN A 81 -10.25 -6.37 17.68
CA GLN A 81 -10.96 -5.70 18.78
C GLN A 81 -10.29 -4.38 19.16
N ASN A 82 -8.96 -4.38 19.29
CA ASN A 82 -8.19 -3.17 19.61
C ASN A 82 -8.32 -2.12 18.51
N PHE A 83 -8.21 -2.53 17.25
CA PHE A 83 -8.40 -1.64 16.10
C PHE A 83 -9.81 -1.02 16.07
N MET A 84 -10.85 -1.83 16.26
CA MET A 84 -12.24 -1.36 16.29
C MET A 84 -12.51 -0.44 17.49
N GLY A 85 -11.96 -0.76 18.67
CA GLY A 85 -12.08 0.08 19.86
C GLY A 85 -11.45 1.46 19.71
N ALA A 86 -10.36 1.57 18.93
CA ALA A 86 -9.75 2.85 18.60
C ALA A 86 -10.56 3.68 17.58
N LEU A 87 -11.36 3.03 16.74
CA LEU A 87 -12.17 3.69 15.70
C LEU A 87 -13.55 4.14 16.17
N VAL A 88 -14.10 3.53 17.23
CA VAL A 88 -15.40 3.90 17.78
C VAL A 88 -15.17 4.76 19.02
N PRO A 89 -15.38 6.10 18.97
CA PRO A 89 -15.38 6.89 20.20
C PRO A 89 -16.47 6.34 21.13
N ALA A 90 -16.12 6.16 22.41
CA ALA A 90 -17.06 5.72 23.42
C ALA A 90 -18.33 6.57 23.33
N ARG A 91 -19.45 5.95 22.97
CA ARG A 91 -20.76 6.60 23.08
C ARG A 91 -20.98 6.86 24.57
N ALA A 92 -20.95 8.14 24.95
CA ALA A 92 -21.46 8.61 26.22
C ALA A 92 -22.98 8.40 26.30
#